data_AF-A0AA96Z774-F1
#
_entry.id   AF-A0AA96Z774-F1
#
_cell.length_a   1.000
_cell.length_b   1.000
_cell.length_c   1.000
_cell.angle_alpha   90.00
_cell.angle_beta   90.00
_cell.angle_gamma   90.00
#
_symmetry.space_group_name_H-M   'P 1'
#
loop_
_entity.id
_entity.type
_entity.pdbx_description
1 polymer ?
#
loop_
_entity_poly.entity_id
_entity_poly.type
_entity_poly.pdbx_seq_one_letter_code
_entity_poly.pdbx_strand_id
1 'polypeptide(L)'
;MELAGKVKTANGYAHVSVEASFSRSVHGEQVEFLVTRSMNDHHLVVTHKLSGRMVCPIDFLATALEGAELAGRKALDSFLFGVGEKRFIDAVSRSTAS
;
A
#
# COMPACT_ATOMS: atom_id res chain seq x y z
N MET A 1 -13.20 -3.31 -15.15
CA MET A 1 -12.28 -4.43 -14.92
C MET A 1 -11.87 -4.32 -13.46
N GLU A 2 -12.30 -5.23 -12.59
CA GLU A 2 -11.92 -5.16 -11.18
C GLU A 2 -10.41 -5.47 -11.05
N LEU A 3 -9.66 -4.55 -10.46
CA LEU A 3 -8.27 -4.79 -10.12
C LEU A 3 -8.25 -5.77 -8.93
N ALA A 4 -7.59 -6.91 -9.09
CA ALA A 4 -7.41 -7.88 -8.02
C ALA A 4 -6.02 -7.69 -7.40
N GLY A 5 -5.99 -7.43 -6.10
CA GLY A 5 -4.78 -7.27 -5.31
C GLY A 5 -4.48 -8.50 -4.48
N LYS A 6 -3.21 -8.72 -4.15
CA LYS A 6 -2.77 -9.78 -3.24
C LYS A 6 -2.32 -9.13 -1.93
N VAL A 7 -2.90 -9.53 -0.81
CA VAL A 7 -2.50 -9.07 0.53
C VAL A 7 -1.95 -10.22 1.36
N LYS A 8 -0.93 -9.93 2.18
CA LYS A 8 -0.33 -10.88 3.11
C LYS A 8 -1.11 -10.88 4.42
N THR A 9 -1.61 -12.04 4.82
CA THR A 9 -2.37 -12.28 6.06
C THR A 9 -1.62 -13.30 6.93
N ALA A 10 -2.13 -13.56 8.14
CA ALA A 10 -1.60 -14.60 9.02
C ALA A 10 -1.70 -16.02 8.41
N ASN A 11 -2.68 -16.24 7.53
CA ASN A 11 -2.96 -17.54 6.91
C ASN A 11 -2.36 -17.68 5.50
N GLY A 12 -1.41 -16.81 5.13
CA GLY A 12 -0.86 -16.73 3.79
C GLY A 12 -1.45 -15.57 3.01
N TYR A 13 -1.57 -15.72 1.69
CA TYR A 13 -2.01 -14.63 0.83
C TYR A 13 -3.49 -14.72 0.51
N ALA A 14 -4.17 -13.56 0.54
CA ALA A 14 -5.56 -13.43 0.16
C ALA A 14 -5.72 -12.48 -1.03
N HIS A 15 -6.75 -12.72 -1.83
CA HIS A 15 -7.17 -11.79 -2.88
C HIS A 15 -8.13 -10.77 -2.29
N VAL A 16 -7.93 -9.50 -2.66
CA VAL A 16 -8.77 -8.38 -2.21
C VAL A 16 -9.10 -7.45 -3.36
N SER A 17 -10.17 -6.68 -3.20
CA SER A 17 -10.50 -5.59 -4.10
C SER A 17 -9.41 -4.52 -4.05
N VAL A 18 -9.08 -3.99 -5.22
CA VAL A 18 -8.18 -2.85 -5.38
C VAL A 18 -8.98 -1.68 -5.91
N GLU A 19 -8.97 -0.60 -5.15
CA GLU A 19 -9.67 0.64 -5.49
C GLU A 19 -8.82 1.54 -6.40
N ALA A 20 -7.49 1.43 -6.30
CA ALA A 20 -6.54 2.15 -7.14
C ALA A 20 -5.17 1.47 -7.14
N SER A 21 -4.35 1.77 -8.15
CA SER A 21 -2.93 1.42 -8.18
C SER A 21 -2.10 2.62 -8.57
N PHE A 22 -0.88 2.69 -8.04
CA PHE A 22 0.04 3.76 -8.39
C PHE A 22 1.50 3.36 -8.18
N SER A 23 2.39 4.04 -8.89
CA SER A 23 3.85 3.91 -8.71
C SER A 23 4.43 5.15 -8.04
N ARG A 24 5.52 4.94 -7.29
CA ARG A 24 6.31 6.00 -6.67
C ARG A 24 7.79 5.63 -6.65
N SER A 25 8.65 6.61 -6.87
CA SER A 25 10.09 6.48 -6.61
C SER A 25 10.36 6.57 -5.10
N VAL A 26 10.98 5.54 -4.54
CA VAL A 26 11.34 5.45 -3.11
C VAL A 26 12.81 5.07 -3.03
N HIS A 27 13.64 5.97 -2.48
CA HIS A 27 15.10 5.80 -2.44
C HIS A 27 15.74 5.49 -3.81
N GLY A 28 15.18 6.04 -4.89
CA GLY A 28 15.66 5.83 -6.27
C GLY A 28 15.10 4.59 -6.97
N GLU A 29 14.31 3.75 -6.28
CA GLU A 29 13.66 2.58 -6.85
C GLU A 29 12.20 2.88 -7.20
N GLN A 30 11.73 2.41 -8.37
CA GLN A 30 10.31 2.48 -8.71
C GLN A 30 9.55 1.35 -8.02
N VAL A 31 8.65 1.72 -7.12
CA VAL A 31 7.86 0.79 -6.33
C VAL A 31 6.38 0.94 -6.67
N GLU A 32 5.71 -0.18 -6.90
CA GLU A 32 4.27 -0.22 -7.15
C GLU A 32 3.48 -0.45 -5.86
N PHE A 33 2.41 0.32 -5.70
CA PHE A 33 1.50 0.29 -4.59
C PHE A 33 0.06 0.08 -5.08
N LEU A 34 -0.73 -0.53 -4.21
CA LEU A 34 -2.16 -0.72 -4.39
C LEU A 34 -2.89 -0.02 -3.26
N VAL A 35 -4.08 0.50 -3.53
CA VAL A 35 -5.06 0.88 -2.51
C VAL A 35 -6.02 -0.28 -2.37
N THR A 36 -5.93 -0.97 -1.24
CA THR A 36 -6.74 -2.17 -0.97
C THR A 36 -7.63 -1.94 0.25
N ARG A 37 -8.73 -2.68 0.32
CA ARG A 37 -9.54 -2.72 1.53
C ARG A 37 -8.90 -3.63 2.58
N SER A 38 -8.75 -3.12 3.80
CA SER A 38 -8.34 -3.89 4.96
C SER A 38 -9.36 -5.01 5.25
N MET A 39 -8.86 -6.19 5.61
CA MET A 39 -9.69 -7.36 5.91
C MET A 39 -10.35 -7.28 7.29
N ASN A 40 -9.82 -6.46 8.20
CA ASN A 40 -10.25 -6.45 9.60
C ASN A 40 -11.34 -5.41 9.86
N ASP A 41 -11.15 -4.20 9.33
CA ASP A 41 -11.95 -3.01 9.63
C ASP A 41 -12.51 -2.33 8.37
N HIS A 42 -12.28 -2.91 7.20
CA HIS A 42 -12.79 -2.46 5.91
C HIS A 42 -12.39 -1.03 5.48
N HIS A 43 -11.44 -0.40 6.17
CA HIS A 43 -10.83 0.86 5.75
C HIS A 43 -9.85 0.66 4.59
N LEU A 44 -9.61 1.71 3.80
CA LEU A 44 -8.63 1.65 2.72
C LEU A 44 -7.22 1.81 3.28
N VAL A 45 -6.30 1.05 2.71
CA VAL A 45 -4.88 1.03 3.08
C VAL A 45 -4.01 1.05 1.84
N VAL A 46 -2.80 1.58 1.99
CA VAL A 46 -1.75 1.42 0.99
C VAL A 46 -1.08 0.07 1.21
N THR A 47 -0.99 -0.72 0.16
CA THR A 47 -0.38 -2.05 0.14
C THR A 47 0.78 -2.07 -0.86
N HIS A 48 1.93 -2.60 -0.44
CA HIS A 48 3.06 -2.80 -1.33
C HIS A 48 2.78 -3.99 -2.27
N LYS A 49 2.68 -3.74 -3.58
CA LYS A 49 2.14 -4.69 -4.58
C LYS A 49 2.87 -6.03 -4.60
N LEU A 50 4.22 -6.02 -4.58
CA LEU A 50 5.01 -7.25 -4.69
C LEU A 50 4.88 -8.13 -3.44
N SER A 51 4.97 -7.52 -2.25
CA SER A 51 4.96 -8.27 -0.99
C SER A 51 3.56 -8.53 -0.44
N GLY A 52 2.54 -7.83 -0.93
CA GLY A 52 1.18 -7.82 -0.39
C GLY A 52 1.06 -7.24 1.03
N ARG A 53 2.11 -6.64 1.58
CA ARG A 53 2.06 -6.08 2.94
C ARG A 53 1.34 -4.74 2.97
N MET A 54 0.52 -4.54 4.00
CA MET A 54 0.02 -3.22 4.37
C MET A 54 1.20 -2.31 4.75
N VAL A 55 1.23 -1.10 4.20
CA VAL A 55 2.24 -0.08 4.45
C VAL A 55 1.70 0.94 5.44
N CYS A 56 0.56 1.56 5.12
CA CYS A 56 -0.08 2.56 5.97
C CYS A 56 -1.61 2.63 5.74
N PRO A 57 -2.38 3.08 6.75
CA PRO A 57 -3.80 3.35 6.59
C PRO A 57 -4.04 4.63 5.79
N ILE A 58 -5.21 4.73 5.15
CA ILE A 58 -5.68 5.93 4.46
C ILE A 58 -6.86 6.51 5.24
N ASP A 59 -6.83 7.82 5.44
CA ASP A 59 -7.93 8.54 6.08
C ASP A 59 -9.22 8.43 5.24
N PHE A 60 -10.33 8.16 5.92
CA PHE A 60 -11.63 7.97 5.27
C PHE A 60 -12.13 9.25 4.59
N LEU A 61 -11.98 10.41 5.24
CA LEU A 61 -12.39 11.70 4.66
C LEU A 61 -11.53 12.06 3.45
N ALA A 62 -10.22 11.81 3.52
CA ALA A 62 -9.34 12.04 2.38
C ALA A 62 -9.76 11.19 1.17
N THR A 63 -10.11 9.92 1.40
CA THR A 63 -10.63 9.02 0.34
C THR A 63 -11.91 9.58 -0.28
N ALA A 64 -12.85 10.04 0.53
CA ALA A 64 -14.14 10.55 0.07
C ALA A 64 -14.02 11.86 -0.74
N LEU A 65 -13.07 12.71 -0.38
CA LEU A 65 -12.87 14.02 -1.01
C LEU A 65 -11.98 13.97 -2.26
N GLU A 66 -10.96 13.11 -2.25
CA GLU A 66 -9.86 13.15 -3.23
C GLU A 66 -9.80 11.90 -4.12
N GLY A 67 -10.56 10.86 -3.77
CA GLY A 67 -10.46 9.55 -4.38
C GLY A 67 -9.32 8.70 -3.82
N ALA A 68 -9.44 7.39 -4.03
CA ALA A 68 -8.54 6.40 -3.43
C ALA A 68 -7.06 6.60 -3.83
N GLU A 69 -6.78 6.88 -5.10
CA GLU A 69 -5.39 7.01 -5.57
C GLU A 69 -4.67 8.19 -4.92
N LEU A 70 -5.27 9.39 -4.97
CA LEU A 70 -4.63 10.60 -4.45
C LEU A 70 -4.49 10.55 -2.92
N ALA A 71 -5.53 10.10 -2.22
CA ALA A 71 -5.48 9.88 -0.78
C ALA A 71 -4.39 8.86 -0.40
N GLY A 72 -4.26 7.77 -1.16
CA GLY A 72 -3.22 6.76 -0.99
C GLY A 72 -1.80 7.32 -1.19
N ARG A 73 -1.60 8.14 -2.22
CA ARG A 73 -0.30 8.81 -2.46
C ARG A 73 0.09 9.72 -1.29
N LYS A 74 -0.82 10.57 -0.81
CA LYS A 74 -0.56 11.47 0.33
C LYS A 74 -0.29 10.72 1.63
N ALA A 75 -1.04 9.64 1.89
CA ALA A 75 -0.83 8.78 3.04
C ALA A 75 0.56 8.11 3.00
N LEU A 76 0.98 7.64 1.81
CA LEU A 76 2.31 7.08 1.60
C LEU A 76 3.42 8.14 1.75
N ASP A 77 3.22 9.36 1.24
CA ASP A 77 4.15 10.48 1.41
C ASP A 77 4.39 10.80 2.89
N SER A 78 3.31 10.89 3.66
CA SER A 78 3.36 11.14 5.10
C SER A 78 4.06 9.99 5.86
N PHE A 79 3.73 8.74 5.51
CA PHE A 79 4.38 7.56 6.11
C PHE A 79 5.88 7.51 5.83
N LEU A 80 6.28 7.71 4.57
CA LEU A 80 7.69 7.66 4.17
C LEU A 80 8.49 8.85 4.73
N PHE A 81 7.87 10.01 4.91
CA PHE A 81 8.47 11.13 5.63
C PHE A 81 8.77 10.77 7.10
N GLY A 82 7.85 10.07 7.78
CA GLY A 82 8.05 9.66 9.17
C GLY A 82 9.01 8.48 9.37
N VAL A 83 8.97 7.48 8.49
CA VAL A 83 9.79 6.25 8.61
C VAL A 83 11.16 6.40 7.97
N GLY A 84 11.25 7.14 6.86
CA GLY A 84 12.42 7.24 6.00
C GLY A 84 12.41 6.21 4.87
N GLU A 85 12.64 6.67 3.64
CA GLU A 85 12.56 5.85 2.42
C GLU A 85 13.52 4.65 2.41
N LYS A 86 14.78 4.86 2.83
CA LYS A 86 15.78 3.77 2.90
C LYS A 86 15.35 2.64 3.82
N ARG A 87 14.81 2.98 5.00
CA ARG A 87 14.33 1.99 5.98
C ARG A 87 13.14 1.20 5.46
N PHE A 88 12.25 1.87 4.72
CA PHE A 88 11.15 1.19 4.04
C PHE A 88 11.67 0.19 3.02
N ILE A 89 12.57 0.58 2.11
CA ILE A 89 13.14 -0.31 1.09
C ILE A 89 13.82 -1.52 1.76
N ASP A 90 14.68 -1.29 2.75
CA ASP A 90 15.34 -2.38 3.47
C ASP A 90 14.33 -3.38 4.09
N ALA A 91 13.16 -2.91 4.53
CA ALA A 91 12.12 -3.75 5.10
C ALA A 91 11.35 -4.54 4.04
N VAL A 92 11.01 -3.93 2.90
CA VAL A 92 10.24 -4.60 1.86
C VAL A 92 11.08 -5.52 0.98
N SER A 93 12.35 -5.19 0.71
CA SER A 93 13.28 -6.00 -0.09
C SER A 93 13.69 -7.30 0.62
N ARG A 94 13.86 -7.26 1.95
CA ARG A 94 14.05 -8.50 2.74
C ARG A 94 12.85 -9.42 2.70
N SER A 95 11.65 -8.88 2.44
CA SER A 95 10.42 -9.69 2.42
C SER A 95 10.18 -10.39 1.08
N THR A 96 10.83 -9.99 -0.01
CA THR A 96 10.68 -10.60 -1.33
C THR A 96 11.73 -11.67 -1.60
N ALA A 97 12.75 -11.78 -0.76
CA ALA A 97 13.84 -12.76 -0.87
C ALA A 97 13.57 -14.09 -0.12
N SER A 98 12.33 -14.36 0.29
CA SER A 98 11.91 -15.58 1.02
C SER A 98 10.80 -16.31 0.31
#